data_AF-A0A2H1FIS4-F1
#
_entry.id   AF-A0A2H1FIS4-F1
#
_cell.length_a   1.000
_cell.length_b   1.000
_cell.length_c   1.000
_cell.angle_alpha   90.00
_cell.angle_beta   90.00
_cell.angle_gamma   90.00
#
_symmetry.space_group_name_H-M   'P 1'
#
loop_
_entity.id
_entity.type
_entity.pdbx_description
1 polymer ?
#
loop_
_entity_poly.entity_id
_entity_poly.type
_entity_poly.pdbx_seq_one_letter_code
_entity_poly.pdbx_strand_id
1 'polypeptide(L)'
;MYNFDMEKITQFEPRPALKFWNPTLDFVGIIECLGEIRHIVKTGNMKSDVDVVDVRILQGIETIEEIYEEMGREKTKTSQKEYANEERTLTLAKSVLRTAMPHLAPLTGKKIFIAGKGKKSGKNFKYDDYIVLEESDARKVGLIR
;
A
#
# COMPACT_ATOMS: atom_id res chain seq x y z
N MET A 1 17.90 -3.47 -43.49
CA MET A 1 18.65 -3.13 -42.27
C MET A 1 17.79 -2.14 -41.49
N TYR A 2 17.13 -2.57 -40.42
CA TYR A 2 16.34 -1.66 -39.59
C TYR A 2 17.29 -1.06 -38.55
N ASN A 3 17.52 0.25 -38.65
CA ASN A 3 18.21 1.01 -37.61
C ASN A 3 17.29 1.09 -36.40
N PHE A 4 17.52 0.22 -35.43
CA PHE A 4 16.97 0.39 -34.09
C PHE A 4 17.76 1.50 -33.42
N ASP A 5 17.10 2.65 -33.26
CA ASP A 5 17.59 3.79 -32.49
C ASP A 5 17.64 3.40 -31.00
N MET A 6 18.77 2.83 -30.57
CA MET A 6 18.98 2.43 -29.17
C MET A 6 18.95 3.61 -28.19
N GLU A 7 18.97 4.86 -28.68
CA GLU A 7 18.90 6.06 -27.86
C GLU A 7 17.46 6.39 -27.38
N LYS A 8 16.44 5.67 -27.88
CA LYS A 8 15.08 5.70 -27.32
C LYS A 8 14.83 4.60 -26.28
N ILE A 9 15.87 4.00 -25.73
CA ILE A 9 15.73 3.35 -24.41
C ILE A 9 15.52 4.50 -23.44
N THR A 10 14.25 4.77 -23.17
CA THR A 10 13.76 5.68 -22.14
C THR A 10 14.75 5.73 -21.01
N GLN A 11 15.45 6.85 -20.88
CA GLN A 11 16.05 7.23 -19.62
C GLN A 11 14.91 7.11 -18.61
N PHE A 12 14.90 6.00 -17.85
CA PHE A 12 14.17 5.92 -16.61
C PHE A 12 14.87 6.96 -15.76
N GLU A 13 14.43 8.22 -15.86
CA GLU A 13 14.76 9.21 -14.85
C GLU A 13 14.41 8.54 -13.53
N PRO A 14 15.40 8.34 -12.63
CA PRO A 14 15.14 7.69 -11.37
C PRO A 14 14.07 8.51 -10.67
N ARG A 15 12.84 7.99 -10.59
CA ARG A 15 11.76 8.68 -9.90
C ARG A 15 12.26 9.00 -8.50
N PRO A 16 12.02 10.22 -7.99
CA PRO A 16 12.38 10.56 -6.63
C PRO A 16 11.81 9.49 -5.70
N ALA A 17 12.61 9.08 -4.71
CA ALA A 17 12.20 8.04 -3.78
C ALA A 17 10.87 8.44 -3.13
N LEU A 18 9.83 7.66 -3.40
CA LEU A 18 8.51 7.89 -2.82
C LEU A 18 8.56 7.62 -1.32
N LYS A 19 7.72 8.30 -0.56
CA LYS A 19 7.60 8.02 0.87
C LYS A 19 7.01 6.62 1.05
N PHE A 20 7.66 5.83 1.89
CA PHE A 20 7.12 4.54 2.31
C PHE A 20 5.81 4.74 3.05
N TRP A 21 4.85 3.89 2.74
CA TRP A 21 3.55 3.85 3.37
C TRP A 21 3.26 2.42 3.80
N ASN A 22 3.02 2.26 5.10
CA ASN A 22 2.67 0.99 5.70
C ASN A 22 1.41 1.26 6.53
N PRO A 23 0.21 1.01 5.99
CA PRO A 23 -1.02 1.28 6.72
C PRO A 23 -1.05 0.43 7.99
N THR A 24 -0.89 1.07 9.15
CA THR A 24 -0.70 0.37 10.43
C THR A 24 -2.02 -0.17 10.95
N LEU A 25 -3.10 0.60 10.82
CA LEU A 25 -4.45 0.19 11.17
C LEU A 25 -5.28 -0.14 9.91
N ASP A 26 -6.57 0.20 9.90
CA ASP A 26 -7.46 -0.02 8.76
C ASP A 26 -7.23 1.03 7.67
N PHE A 27 -7.22 0.58 6.43
CA PHE A 27 -7.25 1.43 5.24
C PHE A 27 -8.38 0.96 4.34
N VAL A 28 -9.17 1.88 3.81
CA VAL A 28 -10.18 1.61 2.79
C VAL A 28 -9.98 2.58 1.64
N GLY A 29 -9.74 2.07 0.43
CA GLY A 29 -9.50 2.93 -0.72
C GLY A 29 -9.16 2.19 -2.00
N ILE A 30 -8.97 2.97 -3.06
CA ILE A 30 -8.53 2.51 -4.37
C ILE A 30 -7.12 3.05 -4.61
N ILE A 31 -6.22 2.14 -4.96
CA ILE A 31 -4.86 2.44 -5.37
C ILE A 31 -4.69 2.08 -6.85
N GLU A 32 -3.82 2.81 -7.55
CA GLU A 32 -3.29 2.44 -8.85
C GLU A 32 -1.84 1.97 -8.65
N CYS A 33 -1.52 0.77 -9.10
CA CYS A 33 -0.15 0.25 -9.06
C CYS A 33 0.68 0.89 -10.18
N LEU A 34 1.78 1.55 -9.80
CA LEU A 34 2.68 2.26 -10.71
C LEU A 34 3.82 1.38 -11.23
N GLY A 35 3.93 0.16 -10.71
CA GLY A 35 4.91 -0.84 -11.10
C GLY A 35 4.61 -2.19 -10.45
N GLU A 36 5.51 -3.15 -10.67
CA GLU A 36 5.45 -4.49 -10.06
C GLU A 36 5.99 -4.50 -8.63
N ILE A 37 5.78 -5.62 -7.94
CA ILE A 37 6.34 -5.85 -6.60
C ILE A 37 7.87 -5.93 -6.70
N ARG A 38 8.55 -5.20 -5.81
CA ARG A 38 10.00 -5.20 -5.64
C ARG A 38 10.37 -5.76 -4.27
N HIS A 39 11.39 -6.60 -4.23
CA HIS A 39 11.95 -7.10 -2.98
C HIS A 39 13.10 -6.20 -2.52
N ILE A 40 13.06 -5.74 -1.27
CA ILE A 40 14.13 -4.97 -0.63
C ILE A 40 14.74 -5.83 0.47
N VAL A 41 16.01 -6.21 0.25
CA VAL A 41 16.80 -6.94 1.24
C VAL A 41 17.04 -6.05 2.46
N LYS A 42 16.97 -6.65 3.65
CA LYS A 42 17.26 -6.02 4.92
C LYS A 42 18.62 -5.32 4.89
N THR A 43 18.61 -4.03 5.22
CA THR A 43 19.84 -3.24 5.41
C THR A 43 19.78 -2.44 6.71
N GLY A 44 20.93 -2.23 7.36
CA GLY A 44 21.03 -1.42 8.57
C GLY A 44 20.13 -1.92 9.70
N ASN A 45 19.29 -1.01 10.23
CA ASN A 45 18.39 -1.26 11.37
C ASN A 45 17.04 -1.89 10.99
N MET A 46 16.84 -2.30 9.72
CA MET A 46 15.62 -3.00 9.31
C MET A 46 15.46 -4.32 10.08
N LYS A 47 14.24 -4.66 10.49
CA LYS A 47 14.00 -5.92 11.22
C LYS A 47 14.09 -7.14 10.30
N SER A 48 13.55 -7.03 9.09
CA SER A 48 13.48 -8.09 8.08
C SER A 48 13.56 -7.49 6.67
N ASP A 49 13.65 -8.35 5.66
CA ASP A 49 13.39 -7.98 4.27
C ASP A 49 11.94 -7.49 4.12
N VAL A 50 11.67 -6.71 3.07
CA VAL A 50 10.34 -6.19 2.77
C VAL A 50 10.03 -6.26 1.29
N ASP A 51 8.82 -6.70 0.97
CA ASP A 51 8.25 -6.60 -0.38
C ASP A 51 7.47 -5.29 -0.48
N VAL A 52 7.64 -4.56 -1.58
CA VAL A 52 7.03 -3.24 -1.78
C VAL A 52 6.47 -3.07 -3.18
N VAL A 53 5.54 -2.14 -3.35
CA VAL A 53 5.03 -1.75 -4.67
C VAL A 53 4.79 -0.25 -4.68
N ASP A 54 5.20 0.43 -5.75
CA ASP A 54 4.90 1.86 -5.91
C ASP A 54 3.47 2.02 -6.39
N VAL A 55 2.73 2.89 -5.71
CA VAL A 55 1.29 3.06 -5.90
C VAL A 55 0.93 4.54 -5.89
N ARG A 56 -0.16 4.86 -6.56
CA ARG A 56 -0.87 6.12 -6.42
C ARG A 56 -2.18 5.83 -5.69
N ILE A 57 -2.35 6.40 -4.51
CA ILE A 57 -3.61 6.33 -3.78
C ILE A 57 -4.57 7.29 -4.47
N LEU A 58 -5.51 6.75 -5.25
CA LEU A 58 -6.49 7.56 -5.98
C LEU A 58 -7.44 8.22 -4.98
N GLN A 59 -7.94 7.41 -4.05
CA GLN A 59 -8.77 7.83 -2.93
C GLN A 59 -8.63 6.81 -1.81
N GLY A 60 -8.64 7.26 -0.56
CA GLY A 60 -8.72 6.35 0.57
C GLY A 60 -8.77 7.04 1.91
N ILE A 61 -9.20 6.30 2.91
CA ILE A 61 -9.23 6.73 4.30
C ILE A 61 -8.45 5.71 5.10
N GLU A 62 -7.48 6.19 5.87
CA GLU A 62 -6.73 5.39 6.83
C GLU A 62 -7.13 5.79 8.24
N THR A 63 -7.41 4.81 9.08
CA THR A 63 -7.47 5.01 10.52
C THR A 63 -6.03 5.12 11.02
N ILE A 64 -5.71 6.19 11.74
CA ILE A 64 -4.38 6.36 12.36
C ILE A 64 -4.52 6.53 13.88
N GLU A 65 -3.50 6.13 14.62
CA GLU A 65 -3.38 6.39 16.05
C GLU A 65 -2.31 7.46 16.26
N GLU A 66 -2.71 8.58 16.86
CA GLU A 66 -1.83 9.65 17.29
C GLU A 66 -1.58 9.50 18.79
N ILE A 67 -0.30 9.32 19.15
CA ILE A 67 0.13 9.34 20.55
C ILE A 67 0.42 10.79 20.92
N TYR A 68 -0.18 11.24 22.01
CA TYR A 68 0.02 12.58 22.54
C TYR A 68 0.15 12.53 24.06
N GLU A 69 0.86 13.50 24.63
CA GLU A 69 1.06 13.59 26.07
C GLU A 69 0.05 14.58 26.66
N GLU A 70 -0.69 14.16 27.68
CA GLU A 70 -1.62 15.01 28.40
C GLU A 70 -1.44 14.80 29.91
N MET A 71 -1.04 15.87 30.61
CA MET A 71 -0.74 15.84 32.06
C MET A 71 0.28 14.76 32.46
N GLY A 72 1.36 14.60 31.68
CA GLY A 72 2.42 13.63 31.99
C GLY A 72 2.06 12.18 31.75
N ARG A 73 0.94 11.90 31.06
CA ARG A 73 0.52 10.56 30.67
C ARG A 73 0.38 10.49 29.16
N GLU A 74 0.94 9.45 28.56
CA GLU A 74 0.69 9.12 27.16
C GLU A 74 -0.78 8.73 26.98
N LYS A 75 -1.43 9.37 26.02
CA LYS A 75 -2.77 9.04 25.56
C LYS A 75 -2.70 8.75 24.07
N THR A 76 -3.66 7.97 23.61
CA THR A 76 -3.81 7.61 22.19
C THR A 76 -5.14 8.14 21.69
N LYS A 77 -5.11 8.89 20.60
CA LYS A 77 -6.30 9.31 19.88
C LYS A 77 -6.35 8.61 18.54
N THR A 78 -7.49 8.04 18.21
CA THR A 78 -7.75 7.54 16.85
C THR A 78 -8.30 8.67 16.00
N SER A 79 -7.72 8.89 14.83
CA SER A 79 -8.19 9.86 13.83
C SER A 79 -8.28 9.19 12.45
N GLN A 80 -8.92 9.88 11.51
CA GLN A 80 -8.98 9.46 10.11
C GLN A 80 -8.12 10.38 9.28
N LYS A 81 -7.31 9.79 8.40
CA LYS A 81 -6.51 10.50 7.42
C LYS A 81 -7.00 10.18 6.03
N GLU A 82 -7.35 11.24 5.31
CA GLU A 82 -7.77 11.15 3.91
C GLU A 82 -6.56 11.21 2.98
N TYR A 83 -6.62 10.40 1.93
CA TYR A 83 -5.66 10.37 0.85
C TYR A 83 -6.40 10.62 -0.46
N ALA A 84 -5.84 11.51 -1.27
CA ALA A 84 -6.36 11.81 -2.60
C ALA A 84 -5.19 12.09 -3.55
N ASN A 85 -5.10 11.30 -4.61
CA ASN A 85 -4.10 11.40 -5.66
C ASN A 85 -2.65 11.53 -5.16
N GLU A 86 -2.25 10.70 -4.19
CA GLU A 86 -0.92 10.75 -3.58
C GLU A 86 -0.07 9.52 -3.95
N GLU A 87 1.18 9.73 -4.37
CA GLU A 87 2.11 8.64 -4.69
C GLU A 87 2.91 8.19 -3.45
N ARG A 88 3.01 6.87 -3.29
CA ARG A 88 3.63 6.19 -2.14
C ARG A 88 4.29 4.89 -2.57
N THR A 89 5.26 4.44 -1.79
CA THR A 89 5.74 3.05 -1.84
C THR A 89 4.99 2.26 -0.78
N LEU A 90 4.03 1.43 -1.18
CA LEU A 90 3.28 0.55 -0.28
C LEU A 90 4.16 -0.62 0.18
N THR A 91 4.33 -0.75 1.50
CA THR A 91 5.01 -1.91 2.09
C THR A 91 4.02 -3.06 2.27
N LEU A 92 4.35 -4.23 1.70
CA LEU A 92 3.57 -5.47 1.83
C LEU A 92 3.98 -6.23 3.11
N ALA A 93 4.15 -5.52 4.23
CA ALA A 93 4.53 -6.10 5.52
C ALA A 93 3.39 -6.93 6.13
N LYS A 94 2.14 -6.62 5.79
CA LYS A 94 0.98 -7.41 6.23
C LYS A 94 0.87 -8.67 5.39
N SER A 95 0.72 -9.82 6.05
CA SER A 95 0.62 -11.14 5.41
C SER A 95 -0.46 -11.20 4.32
N VAL A 96 -1.60 -10.54 4.54
CA VAL A 96 -2.70 -10.52 3.57
C VAL A 96 -2.31 -9.78 2.29
N LEU A 97 -1.73 -8.57 2.40
CA LEU A 97 -1.27 -7.82 1.22
C LEU A 97 -0.16 -8.57 0.48
N ARG A 98 0.75 -9.20 1.23
CA ARG A 98 1.82 -10.04 0.68
C ARG A 98 1.30 -11.28 -0.05
N THR A 99 0.15 -11.81 0.37
CA THR A 99 -0.47 -12.98 -0.28
C THR A 99 -1.35 -12.57 -1.45
N ALA A 100 -2.18 -11.54 -1.30
CA ALA A 100 -3.20 -11.18 -2.29
C ALA A 100 -2.64 -10.40 -3.49
N MET A 101 -1.70 -9.48 -3.27
CA MET A 101 -1.16 -8.64 -4.35
C MET A 101 -0.47 -9.44 -5.46
N PRO A 102 0.38 -10.45 -5.17
CA PRO A 102 1.00 -11.27 -6.22
C PRO A 102 -0.01 -11.99 -7.13
N HIS A 103 -1.19 -12.37 -6.61
CA HIS A 103 -2.22 -13.03 -7.41
C HIS A 103 -2.90 -12.12 -8.43
N LEU A 104 -2.73 -10.80 -8.29
CA LEU A 104 -3.32 -9.81 -9.19
C LEU A 104 -2.37 -9.39 -10.31
N ALA A 105 -1.15 -9.94 -10.36
CA ALA A 105 -0.15 -9.63 -11.39
C ALA A 105 -0.67 -9.93 -12.82
N PRO A 106 -0.25 -9.15 -13.84
CA PRO A 106 0.65 -8.00 -13.77
C PRO A 106 -0.01 -6.80 -13.07
N LEU A 107 0.74 -6.06 -12.25
CA LEU A 107 0.19 -4.98 -11.43
C LEU A 107 0.26 -3.61 -12.10
N THR A 108 1.24 -3.38 -12.96
CA THR A 108 1.47 -2.05 -13.55
C THR A 108 0.22 -1.52 -14.25
N GLY A 109 -0.28 -0.36 -13.81
CA GLY A 109 -1.50 0.30 -14.30
C GLY A 109 -2.81 -0.27 -13.73
N LYS A 110 -2.78 -1.34 -12.93
CA LYS A 110 -4.00 -1.90 -12.32
C LYS A 110 -4.49 -1.03 -11.18
N LYS A 111 -5.81 -0.91 -11.11
CA LYS A 111 -6.51 -0.29 -9.99
C LYS A 111 -7.01 -1.38 -9.04
N ILE A 112 -6.61 -1.27 -7.79
CA ILE A 112 -6.87 -2.27 -6.75
C ILE A 112 -7.61 -1.60 -5.61
N PHE A 113 -8.73 -2.19 -5.24
CA PHE A 113 -9.45 -1.86 -4.02
C PHE A 113 -8.82 -2.61 -2.85
N ILE A 114 -8.51 -1.87 -1.79
CA ILE A 114 -8.04 -2.41 -0.52
C ILE A 114 -9.01 -1.95 0.57
N ALA A 115 -9.51 -2.89 1.37
CA ALA A 115 -10.28 -2.59 2.57
C ALA A 115 -9.82 -3.46 3.75
N GLY A 116 -9.33 -2.81 4.81
CA GLY A 116 -9.14 -3.43 6.11
C GLY A 116 -10.50 -3.69 6.76
N LYS A 117 -10.76 -4.93 7.18
CA LYS A 117 -12.03 -5.33 7.81
C LYS A 117 -12.05 -5.13 9.32
N GLY A 118 -11.01 -4.53 9.91
CA GLY A 118 -11.05 -4.09 11.31
C GLY A 118 -11.31 -5.16 12.37
N LYS A 119 -11.01 -6.45 12.13
CA LYS A 119 -11.07 -7.46 13.20
C LYS A 119 -9.79 -7.45 14.02
N LYS A 120 -9.82 -6.66 15.09
CA LYS A 120 -8.83 -6.70 16.18
C LYS A 120 -9.10 -7.96 17.01
N SER A 121 -8.29 -9.01 16.85
CA SER A 121 -8.37 -10.18 17.75
C SER A 121 -7.00 -10.54 18.33
N GLY A 122 -6.95 -10.72 19.65
CA GLY A 122 -5.78 -11.22 20.38
C GLY A 122 -4.76 -10.17 20.86
N LYS A 123 -3.92 -10.57 21.83
CA LYS A 123 -2.82 -9.75 22.42
C LYS A 123 -1.66 -9.47 21.45
N ASN A 124 -1.62 -10.16 20.31
CA ASN A 124 -0.62 -9.97 19.25
C ASN A 124 -1.34 -9.41 18.02
N PHE A 125 -1.27 -8.09 17.86
CA PHE A 125 -1.93 -7.32 16.81
C PHE A 125 -1.59 -7.85 15.40
N LYS A 126 -2.45 -8.71 14.85
CA LYS A 126 -2.44 -9.08 13.43
C LYS A 126 -3.79 -8.71 12.85
N TYR A 127 -3.76 -7.93 11.77
CA TYR A 127 -4.92 -7.69 10.93
C TYR A 127 -5.07 -8.89 10.01
N ASP A 128 -5.99 -9.79 10.35
CA ASP A 128 -6.16 -11.05 9.61
C ASP A 128 -7.02 -10.88 8.34
N ASP A 129 -7.74 -9.76 8.23
CA ASP A 129 -8.80 -9.60 7.23
C ASP A 129 -8.62 -8.31 6.42
N TYR A 130 -7.88 -8.38 5.31
CA TYR A 130 -8.00 -7.40 4.22
C TYR A 130 -8.80 -8.00 3.07
N ILE A 131 -9.65 -7.19 2.45
CA ILE A 131 -10.12 -7.45 1.09
C ILE A 131 -9.14 -6.74 0.16
N VAL A 132 -8.62 -7.48 -0.82
CA VAL A 132 -7.83 -6.95 -1.92
C VAL A 132 -8.42 -7.49 -3.19
N LEU A 133 -8.94 -6.61 -4.04
CA LEU A 133 -9.60 -6.96 -5.30
C LEU A 133 -9.19 -5.98 -6.39
N GLU A 134 -9.21 -6.42 -7.64
CA GLU A 134 -9.21 -5.46 -8.74
C GLU A 134 -10.47 -4.57 -8.63
N GLU A 135 -10.36 -3.30 -9.03
CA GLU A 135 -11.47 -2.35 -8.99
C GLU A 135 -12.71 -2.89 -9.71
N SER A 136 -12.51 -3.54 -10.86
CA SER A 136 -13.58 -4.13 -11.67
C SER A 136 -14.37 -5.18 -10.89
N ASP A 137 -13.71 -6.03 -10.11
CA ASP A 137 -14.34 -7.07 -9.29
C ASP A 137 -14.97 -6.48 -8.03
N ALA A 138 -14.33 -5.49 -7.41
CA ALA A 138 -14.91 -4.77 -6.28
C ALA A 138 -16.24 -4.09 -6.65
N ARG A 139 -16.37 -3.57 -7.88
CA ARG A 139 -17.63 -3.05 -8.44
C ARG A 139 -18.67 -4.15 -8.62
N LYS A 140 -18.30 -5.30 -9.19
CA LYS A 140 -19.22 -6.44 -9.41
C LYS A 140 -19.85 -6.94 -8.11
N VAL A 141 -19.08 -6.96 -7.02
CA VAL A 141 -19.55 -7.41 -5.71
C VAL A 141 -20.14 -6.28 -4.84
N GLY A 142 -20.28 -5.07 -5.39
CA GLY A 142 -20.97 -3.95 -4.75
C GLY A 142 -20.19 -3.25 -3.62
N LEU A 143 -18.87 -3.44 -3.54
CA LEU A 143 -18.03 -2.78 -2.52
C LEU A 143 -17.73 -1.32 -2.86
N ILE A 144 -17.75 -0.98 -4.15
CA ILE A 144 -17.58 0.37 -4.66
C ILE A 144 -18.63 0.62 -5.75
N ARG A 145 -19.15 1.85 -5.80
CA ARG A 145 -20.18 2.28 -6.77
C ARG A 145 -19.56 2.72 -8.08
#